data_AF-A0A2L2Z4B9-F1
#
_entry.id   AF-A0A2L2Z4B9-F1
#
_cell.length_a   1.000
_cell.length_b   1.000
_cell.length_c   1.000
_cell.angle_alpha   90.00
_cell.angle_beta   90.00
_cell.angle_gamma   90.00
#
_symmetry.space_group_name_H-M   'P 1'
#
loop_
_entity.id
_entity.type
_entity.pdbx_description
1 polymer ?
#
loop_
_entity_poly.entity_id
_entity_poly.type
_entity_poly.pdbx_seq_one_letter_code
_entity_poly.pdbx_strand_id
1 'polypeptide(L)' 'FVLKCSQCHTDENGGKHKVGPNLNGLICRKSGLAPGFSYTDAINSLGITWNRDSLFVYLEIPKKYIPGTKTVFAGLKKKN' A
#
# COMPACT_ATOMS: atom_id res chain seq x y z
N PHE A 1 -9.27 8.72 -1.65
CA PHE A 1 -9.38 7.25 -1.68
C PHE A 1 -10.18 6.76 -2.90
N VAL A 2 -11.46 7.14 -3.05
CA VAL A 2 -12.37 6.64 -4.10
C VAL A 2 -11.78 6.67 -5.52
N LEU A 3 -11.28 7.81 -6.00
CA LEU A 3 -10.83 7.93 -7.40
C LEU A 3 -9.47 7.27 -7.71
N LYS A 4 -8.65 7.00 -6.69
CA LYS A 4 -7.24 6.61 -6.89
C LYS A 4 -6.88 5.25 -6.29
N CYS A 5 -7.69 4.74 -5.37
CA CYS A 5 -7.32 3.61 -4.51
C CYS A 5 -8.41 2.54 -4.44
N SER A 6 -9.70 2.93 -4.42
CA SER A 6 -10.80 1.98 -4.15
C SER A 6 -11.02 0.95 -5.25
N GLN A 7 -10.49 1.16 -6.46
CA GLN A 7 -10.52 0.15 -7.51
C GLN A 7 -9.67 -1.08 -7.13
N CYS A 8 -8.53 -0.85 -6.48
CA CYS A 8 -7.57 -1.90 -6.12
C CYS A 8 -7.64 -2.29 -4.64
N HIS A 9 -8.24 -1.47 -3.78
CA HIS A 9 -8.24 -1.66 -2.34
C HIS A 9 -9.63 -1.52 -1.72
N THR A 10 -9.75 -2.05 -0.52
CA THR A 10 -10.83 -1.86 0.45
C THR A 10 -10.21 -1.31 1.73
N ASP A 11 -10.97 -0.60 2.55
CA ASP A 11 -10.50 -0.01 3.81
C ASP A 11 -11.40 -0.35 5.01
N GLU A 12 -12.56 -0.95 4.75
CA GLU A 12 -13.46 -1.47 5.75
C GLU A 12 -12.86 -2.67 6.51
N ASN A 13 -13.21 -2.78 7.80
CA ASN A 13 -12.79 -3.90 8.65
C ASN A 13 -13.36 -5.22 8.11
N GLY A 14 -12.51 -6.22 7.93
CA GLY A 14 -12.89 -7.48 7.29
C GLY A 14 -13.17 -7.38 5.79
N GLY A 15 -12.85 -6.25 5.15
CA GLY A 15 -13.07 -6.05 3.72
C GLY A 15 -12.25 -7.00 2.85
N LYS A 16 -12.81 -7.37 1.69
CA LYS A 16 -12.17 -8.31 0.76
C LYS A 16 -10.90 -7.72 0.15
N HIS A 17 -9.92 -8.57 -0.14
CA HIS A 17 -8.83 -8.20 -1.05
C HIS A 17 -9.36 -8.03 -2.48
N LYS A 18 -8.72 -7.15 -3.26
CA LYS A 18 -8.99 -6.97 -4.69
C LYS A 18 -7.67 -7.21 -5.44
N VAL A 19 -7.33 -6.32 -6.37
CA VAL A 19 -5.99 -6.31 -7.00
C VAL A 19 -4.89 -6.08 -5.97
N GLY A 20 -5.18 -5.31 -4.93
CA GLY A 20 -4.32 -5.09 -3.77
C GLY A 20 -4.95 -5.59 -2.46
N PRO A 21 -4.17 -5.60 -1.37
CA PRO A 21 -4.64 -6.01 -0.04
C PRO A 21 -5.70 -5.07 0.52
N ASN A 22 -6.44 -5.55 1.50
CA ASN A 22 -7.28 -4.69 2.34
C ASN A 22 -6.37 -3.79 3.22
N LEU A 23 -6.76 -2.51 3.33
CA LEU A 23 -5.99 -1.48 4.01
C LEU A 23 -6.51 -1.15 5.40
N ASN A 24 -7.50 -1.88 5.91
CA ASN A 24 -7.92 -1.77 7.29
C ASN A 24 -6.75 -2.10 8.23
N GLY A 25 -6.56 -1.26 9.25
CA GLY A 25 -5.46 -1.40 10.20
C GLY A 25 -4.07 -1.27 9.55
N LEU A 26 -3.94 -0.56 8.42
CA LEU A 26 -2.65 -0.41 7.74
C LEU A 26 -1.61 0.29 8.62
N ILE A 27 -2.01 1.36 9.33
CA ILE A 27 -1.10 2.09 10.21
C ILE A 27 -0.67 1.18 11.37
N CYS A 28 0.62 1.22 11.70
CA CYS A 28 1.32 0.33 12.62
C CYS A 28 1.48 -1.13 12.15
N ARG A 29 1.01 -1.51 10.96
CA ARG A 29 1.25 -2.83 10.36
C ARG A 29 2.56 -2.85 9.60
N LYS A 30 3.31 -3.95 9.68
CA LYS A 30 4.50 -4.18 8.86
C LYS A 30 4.13 -4.43 7.40
N SER A 31 4.98 -4.02 6.46
CA SER A 31 4.77 -4.26 5.03
C SER A 31 4.63 -5.75 4.72
N GLY A 32 3.77 -6.10 3.76
CA GLY A 32 3.60 -7.50 3.32
C GLY A 32 2.83 -8.41 4.28
N LEU A 33 2.26 -7.89 5.38
CA LEU A 33 1.61 -8.71 6.41
C LEU A 33 0.09 -8.57 6.47
N ALA A 34 -0.59 -8.16 5.40
CA ALA A 34 -2.05 -8.27 5.39
C ALA A 34 -2.43 -9.76 5.35
N PRO A 35 -3.18 -10.29 6.34
CA PRO A 35 -3.53 -11.71 6.37
C PRO A 35 -4.33 -12.10 5.13
N GLY A 36 -3.95 -13.21 4.49
CA GLY A 36 -4.67 -13.74 3.32
C GLY A 36 -4.34 -13.09 1.98
N PHE A 37 -3.42 -12.11 1.91
CA PHE A 37 -2.97 -11.52 0.65
C PHE A 37 -1.56 -11.99 0.27
N SER A 38 -1.38 -12.38 -0.99
CA SER A 38 -0.07 -12.75 -1.53
C SER A 38 0.66 -11.52 -2.07
N TYR A 39 1.79 -11.20 -1.45
CA TYR A 39 2.65 -10.08 -1.84
C TYR A 39 3.82 -10.52 -2.72
N THR A 40 4.44 -9.56 -3.40
CA THR A 40 5.72 -9.77 -4.06
C THR A 40 6.86 -9.78 -3.04
N ASP A 41 7.97 -10.44 -3.39
CA ASP A 41 9.17 -10.49 -2.55
C ASP A 41 9.72 -9.10 -2.22
N ALA A 42 9.57 -8.14 -3.14
CA ALA A 42 9.94 -6.75 -2.91
C ALA A 42 9.18 -6.11 -1.73
N ILE A 43 7.88 -6.40 -1.57
CA ILE A 43 7.07 -5.86 -0.47
C ILE A 43 7.33 -6.62 0.84
N ASN A 44 7.52 -7.94 0.75
CA ASN A 44 7.84 -8.79 1.91
C ASN A 44 9.21 -8.43 2.50
N SER A 45 10.18 -8.12 1.65
CA SER A 45 11.55 -7.79 2.07
C SER A 45 11.71 -6.34 2.53
N LEU A 46 10.74 -5.46 2.26
CA LEU A 46 10.83 -4.04 2.61
C LEU A 46 10.97 -3.81 4.11
N GLY A 47 10.31 -4.64 4.93
CA GLY A 47 10.51 -4.67 6.38
C GLY A 47 10.06 -3.43 7.16
N ILE A 48 9.40 -2.45 6.53
CA ILE A 48 8.98 -1.22 7.21
C ILE A 48 7.67 -1.40 7.98
N THR A 49 7.45 -0.54 8.97
CA THR A 49 6.14 -0.33 9.57
C THR A 49 5.46 0.87 8.89
N TRP A 50 4.20 0.69 8.48
CA TRP A 50 3.42 1.77 7.91
C TRP A 50 3.05 2.78 8.99
N ASN A 51 3.48 4.01 8.84
CA ASN A 51 3.02 5.16 9.60
C ASN A 51 2.63 6.26 8.61
N ARG A 52 2.20 7.43 9.09
CA ARG A 52 1.78 8.52 8.19
C ARG A 52 2.93 8.95 7.28
N ASP A 53 4.13 9.12 7.82
CA ASP A 53 5.28 9.63 7.06
C ASP A 53 5.75 8.62 6.00
N SER A 54 5.94 7.35 6.38
CA SER A 54 6.35 6.30 5.45
C SER A 54 5.29 6.06 4.37
N LEU A 55 4.00 6.21 4.72
CA LEU A 55 2.92 6.15 3.76
C LEU A 55 2.94 7.34 2.78
N PHE A 56 3.16 8.57 3.23
CA PHE A 56 3.22 9.73 2.34
C PHE A 56 4.43 9.67 1.41
N VAL A 57 5.61 9.26 1.89
CA VAL A 57 6.80 9.08 1.05
C VAL A 57 6.55 7.99 0.00
N TYR A 58 5.96 6.86 0.40
CA TYR A 58 5.57 5.81 -0.53
C TYR A 58 4.57 6.30 -1.58
N LEU A 59 3.53 7.01 -1.15
CA LEU A 59 2.49 7.50 -2.03
C LEU A 59 2.99 8.58 -2.97
N GLU A 60 4.05 9.33 -2.64
CA GLU A 60 4.62 10.33 -3.54
C GLU A 60 5.25 9.69 -4.78
N ILE A 61 6.13 8.69 -4.59
CA ILE A 61 6.78 7.96 -5.69
C ILE A 61 6.95 6.46 -5.35
N PRO A 62 5.89 5.64 -5.54
CA PRO A 62 5.88 4.22 -5.14
C PRO A 62 7.00 3.39 -5.76
N LYS A 63 7.27 3.61 -7.05
CA LYS A 63 8.31 2.88 -7.79
C LYS A 63 9.72 3.14 -7.27
N LYS A 64 9.98 4.35 -6.75
CA LYS A 64 11.27 4.71 -6.17
C LYS A 64 11.40 4.14 -4.76
N TYR A 65 10.31 4.15 -4.00
CA TYR A 65 10.30 3.66 -2.63
C TYR A 65 10.41 2.13 -2.54
N ILE A 66 9.81 1.41 -3.48
CA ILE A 66 9.84 -0.07 -3.52
C ILE A 66 10.22 -0.52 -4.94
N PRO A 67 11.53 -0.57 -5.25
CA PRO A 67 12.00 -1.08 -6.53
C PRO A 67 11.49 -2.50 -6.78
N GLY A 68 10.91 -2.74 -7.96
CA GLY A 68 10.35 -4.05 -8.31
C GLY A 68 8.93 -4.33 -7.78
N THR A 69 8.26 -3.35 -7.17
CA THR A 69 6.84 -3.49 -6.84
C THR A 69 5.98 -3.65 -8.10
N LYS A 70 5.00 -4.57 -8.05
CA LYS A 70 3.97 -4.74 -9.08
C LYS A 70 2.84 -3.70 -8.96
N THR A 71 2.86 -2.83 -7.94
CA THR A 71 1.87 -1.77 -7.80
C THR A 71 1.96 -0.77 -8.96
N VAL A 72 0.91 -0.71 -9.78
CA VAL A 72 0.78 0.27 -10.87
C VAL A 72 0.15 1.55 -10.31
N PHE A 73 0.94 2.34 -9.61
CA PHE A 73 0.52 3.65 -9.09
C PHE A 73 1.59 4.70 -9.39
N ALA A 74 1.19 5.77 -10.09
CA ALA A 74 2.11 6.84 -10.49
C ALA A 74 2.53 7.75 -9.33
N GLY A 75 1.75 7.75 -8.24
CA GLY A 75 1.98 8.59 -7.06
C GLY A 75 0.95 9.70 -6.87
N LEU A 76 0.97 10.30 -5.69
CA LEU A 76 0.23 11.49 -5.30
C LEU A 76 1.20 12.66 -5.31
N LYS A 77 1.05 13.55 -6.29
CA LYS A 77 1.64 14.88 -6.17
C LYS A 77 0.98 15.59 -5.00
N LYS A 78 1.77 16.28 -4.17
CA LYS A 78 1.23 17.25 -3.21
C LYS A 78 0.30 18.19 -3.98
N LYS A 79 -0.96 18.28 -3.57
CA LYS A 79 -1.79 19.43 -3.95
C LYS A 79 -1.23 20.60 -3.16
N ASN A 80 -0.85 21.66 -3.87
CA ASN A 80 -0.61 22.98 -3.28
C ASN A 80 -1.89 23.46 -2.58
#